data_AF-A0A381WMH1-F1
#
_entry.id   AF-A0A381WMH1-F1
#
_cell.length_a   1.000
_cell.length_b   1.000
_cell.length_c   1.000
_cell.angle_alpha   90.00
_cell.angle_beta   90.00
_cell.angle_gamma   90.00
#
_symmetry.space_group_name_H-M   'P 1'
#
loop_
_entity.id
_entity.type
_entity.pdbx_description
1 polymer ?
#
loop_
_entity_poly.entity_id
_entity_poly.type
_entity_poly.pdbx_seq_one_letter_code
_entity_poly.pdbx_strand_id
1 'polypeptide(L)'
;MIRALSCVIIVSFSAFSCTKPQPIPKNLVLAHVGDKTITIQDFIRRAEYSIRPAYCRQSNYVHKKIVLNSLIAEKLAALEMKKNDDELLASSHFKSFLKGRKEQAMRQVFYHDEFYDAVTIPDTEVQDHFAMAGRTIQVNYLNLPDIKTIQKILELSQDNVSLDSIFKSLWEGDVPTREIRWFDREPEVIHAQLFQKELKKGQLVGPFKTEDNTYLIMEVDGWIDRPALTGKDQKLRWNDVRERLTEKTARSHYMEYVENLMAGNKMELNPDVFDTYATLVADYYIKDDDEKEDALNQALWDQIEQPDTKNFKVNPELDLTATLFTYNGETWTIQAFNDLLKSRPLVFRKRKMNKGEFPSQLRLAVADVLMDFEITQECYEAGIDRNWTIASNVDLWHDAYASKRYIDVKKPDRDGVESEKELLDFFNPVIDSLQGVYSDKI
;
A
#
# COMPACT_ATOMS: atom_id res chain seq x y z
N MET A 1 -3.41 25.06 68.18
CA MET A 1 -4.75 24.68 67.69
C MET A 1 -4.65 24.45 66.19
N ILE A 2 -4.41 23.20 65.79
CA ILE A 2 -4.13 22.80 64.41
C ILE A 2 -5.45 22.36 63.78
N ARG A 3 -5.84 23.02 62.69
CA ARG A 3 -7.04 22.72 61.91
C ARG A 3 -6.79 21.49 61.04
N ALA A 4 -7.64 20.48 61.21
CA ALA A 4 -7.68 19.28 60.37
C ALA A 4 -8.18 19.66 58.97
N LEU A 5 -7.37 19.34 57.95
CA LEU A 5 -7.75 19.41 56.55
C LEU A 5 -8.21 18.01 56.13
N SER A 6 -9.51 17.85 55.89
CA SER A 6 -10.07 16.60 55.36
C SER A 6 -9.76 16.48 53.87
N CYS A 7 -8.85 15.57 53.51
CA CYS A 7 -8.66 15.12 52.13
C CYS A 7 -9.83 14.22 51.72
N VAL A 8 -10.66 14.70 50.79
CA VAL A 8 -11.60 13.85 50.04
C VAL A 8 -10.82 13.26 48.86
N ILE A 9 -10.49 11.98 48.95
CA ILE A 9 -9.93 11.21 47.84
C ILE A 9 -11.11 10.81 46.94
N ILE A 10 -11.24 11.49 45.80
CA ILE A 10 -12.13 11.06 44.72
C ILE A 10 -11.40 9.94 43.98
N VAL A 11 -11.77 8.69 44.28
CA VAL A 11 -11.35 7.52 43.50
C VAL A 11 -12.12 7.56 42.18
N SER A 12 -11.46 8.03 41.12
CA SER A 12 -11.96 7.90 39.76
C SER A 12 -11.88 6.42 39.37
N PHE A 13 -13.03 5.73 39.38
CA PHE A 13 -13.15 4.39 38.81
C PHE A 13 -13.06 4.53 37.29
N SER A 14 -11.87 4.31 36.73
CA SER A 14 -11.69 4.04 35.30
C SER A 14 -12.40 2.74 34.99
N ALA A 15 -13.65 2.81 34.55
CA ALA A 15 -14.33 1.68 33.95
C ALA A 15 -13.58 1.32 32.66
N PHE A 16 -12.66 0.36 32.74
CA PHE A 16 -12.20 -0.39 31.58
C PHE A 16 -13.42 -1.11 31.02
N SER A 17 -14.17 -0.41 30.16
CA SER A 17 -15.27 -1.00 29.41
C SER A 17 -14.66 -2.00 28.46
N CYS A 18 -14.62 -3.27 28.89
CA CYS A 18 -14.25 -4.42 28.09
C CYS A 18 -15.35 -4.61 27.05
N THR A 19 -15.34 -3.75 26.03
CA THR A 19 -16.30 -3.77 24.93
C THR A 19 -15.93 -4.96 24.07
N LYS A 20 -16.79 -5.98 24.05
CA LYS A 20 -16.57 -7.19 23.26
C LYS A 20 -16.41 -6.81 21.78
N PRO A 21 -15.52 -7.49 21.02
CA PRO A 21 -15.41 -7.29 19.58
C PRO A 21 -16.77 -7.42 18.89
N GLN A 22 -17.01 -6.61 17.87
CA GLN A 22 -18.26 -6.70 17.12
C GLN A 22 -18.35 -8.07 16.43
N PRO A 23 -19.54 -8.72 16.40
CA PRO A 23 -19.70 -9.99 15.70
C PRO A 23 -19.77 -9.77 14.18
N ILE A 24 -19.28 -10.74 13.42
CA ILE A 24 -19.39 -10.73 11.95
C ILE A 24 -20.87 -10.84 11.55
N PRO A 25 -21.40 -9.95 10.69
CA PRO A 25 -22.77 -10.07 10.18
C PRO A 25 -22.98 -11.37 9.40
N LYS A 26 -24.03 -12.14 9.74
CA LYS A 26 -24.31 -13.46 9.15
C LYS A 26 -24.43 -13.43 7.63
N ASN A 27 -24.95 -12.35 7.06
CA ASN A 27 -25.11 -12.18 5.61
C ASN A 27 -23.79 -11.97 4.86
N LEU A 28 -22.68 -11.75 5.57
CA LEU A 28 -21.35 -11.61 5.00
C LEU A 28 -20.52 -12.90 5.10
N VAL A 29 -21.03 -13.93 5.77
CA VAL A 29 -20.35 -15.22 5.93
C VAL A 29 -20.64 -16.11 4.72
N LEU A 30 -19.58 -16.67 4.14
CA LEU A 30 -19.65 -17.66 3.05
C LEU A 30 -19.49 -19.09 3.55
N ALA A 31 -18.61 -19.33 4.51
CA ALA A 31 -18.35 -20.65 5.08
C ALA A 31 -17.74 -20.56 6.48
N HIS A 32 -17.86 -21.64 7.23
CA HIS A 32 -17.10 -21.86 8.46
C HIS A 32 -16.10 -23.00 8.23
N VAL A 33 -14.96 -22.97 8.91
CA VAL A 33 -13.99 -24.07 8.90
C VAL A 33 -13.44 -24.20 10.31
N GLY A 34 -13.97 -25.12 11.10
CA GLY A 34 -13.66 -25.20 12.53
C GLY A 34 -14.12 -23.95 13.29
N ASP A 35 -13.20 -23.27 13.95
CA ASP A 35 -13.43 -21.98 14.63
C ASP A 35 -13.22 -20.76 13.71
N LYS A 36 -12.88 -20.99 12.42
CA LYS A 36 -12.57 -19.93 11.45
C LYS A 36 -13.76 -19.60 10.58
N THR A 37 -13.80 -18.38 10.07
CA THR A 37 -14.86 -17.87 9.19
C THR A 37 -14.26 -17.38 7.88
N ILE A 38 -14.94 -17.69 6.77
CA ILE A 38 -14.65 -17.13 5.45
C ILE A 38 -15.76 -16.16 5.09
N THR A 39 -15.42 -14.91 4.82
CA THR A 39 -16.36 -13.86 4.46
C THR A 39 -16.40 -13.59 2.96
N ILE A 40 -17.41 -12.85 2.50
CA ILE A 40 -17.49 -12.36 1.12
C ILE A 40 -16.25 -11.55 0.74
N GLN A 41 -15.73 -10.75 1.67
CA GLN A 41 -14.55 -9.91 1.41
C GLN A 41 -13.27 -10.74 1.26
N ASP A 42 -13.10 -11.80 2.05
CA ASP A 42 -11.96 -12.72 1.89
C ASP A 42 -11.95 -13.35 0.50
N PHE A 43 -13.14 -13.75 0.02
CA PHE A 43 -13.32 -14.30 -1.32
C PHE A 43 -12.99 -13.29 -2.42
N ILE A 44 -13.51 -12.06 -2.33
CA ILE A 44 -13.25 -11.00 -3.31
C ILE A 44 -11.76 -10.69 -3.37
N ARG A 45 -11.13 -10.46 -2.21
CA ARG A 45 -9.70 -10.15 -2.14
C ARG A 45 -8.84 -11.24 -2.76
N ARG A 46 -9.12 -12.51 -2.46
CA ARG A 46 -8.44 -13.67 -3.05
C ARG A 46 -8.65 -13.76 -4.56
N ALA A 47 -9.85 -13.42 -5.05
CA ALA A 47 -10.16 -13.48 -6.48
C ALA A 47 -9.50 -12.35 -7.29
N GLU A 48 -9.32 -11.18 -6.69
CA GLU A 48 -8.85 -9.98 -7.38
C GLU A 48 -7.35 -9.74 -7.26
N TYR A 49 -6.77 -9.99 -6.08
CA TYR A 49 -5.38 -9.59 -5.78
C TYR A 49 -4.38 -10.75 -5.81
N SER A 50 -4.82 -11.99 -6.03
CA SER A 50 -3.91 -13.12 -6.20
C SER A 50 -3.71 -13.46 -7.68
N ILE A 51 -2.48 -13.76 -8.07
CA ILE A 51 -2.18 -14.30 -9.41
C ILE A 51 -2.82 -15.68 -9.49
N ARG A 52 -3.97 -15.75 -10.14
CA ARG A 52 -4.68 -17.01 -10.36
C ARG A 52 -4.05 -17.76 -11.53
N PRO A 53 -3.96 -19.09 -11.56
CA PRO A 53 -3.64 -19.82 -12.79
C PRO A 53 -4.69 -19.68 -13.89
N ALA A 54 -4.33 -19.95 -15.16
CA ALA A 54 -5.25 -19.80 -16.30
C ALA A 54 -6.56 -20.59 -16.11
N TYR A 55 -6.50 -21.76 -15.47
CA TYR A 55 -7.64 -22.62 -15.17
C TYR A 55 -8.58 -22.08 -14.07
N CYS A 56 -8.24 -20.97 -13.40
CA CYS A 56 -9.10 -20.35 -12.38
C CYS A 56 -9.18 -18.82 -12.48
N ARG A 57 -8.75 -18.20 -13.59
CA ARG A 57 -8.75 -16.74 -13.81
C ARG A 57 -10.12 -16.12 -14.19
N GLN A 58 -11.06 -16.90 -14.73
CA GLN A 58 -12.40 -16.41 -15.12
C GLN A 58 -13.39 -16.27 -13.93
N SER A 59 -14.62 -15.80 -14.21
CA SER A 59 -15.69 -15.52 -13.23
C SER A 59 -16.85 -16.53 -13.25
N ASN A 60 -16.70 -17.67 -13.93
CA ASN A 60 -17.72 -18.73 -13.96
C ASN A 60 -17.83 -19.48 -12.62
N TYR A 61 -18.90 -20.28 -12.46
CA TYR A 61 -19.18 -20.99 -11.20
C TYR A 61 -18.06 -21.93 -10.75
N VAL A 62 -17.46 -22.69 -11.68
CA VAL A 62 -16.37 -23.63 -11.37
C VAL A 62 -15.16 -22.88 -10.80
N HIS A 63 -14.81 -21.75 -11.41
CA HIS A 63 -13.66 -20.95 -10.98
C HIS A 63 -13.91 -20.30 -9.61
N LYS A 64 -15.13 -19.83 -9.36
CA LYS A 64 -15.53 -19.34 -8.03
C LYS A 64 -15.41 -20.45 -6.98
N LYS A 65 -15.83 -21.68 -7.31
CA LYS A 65 -15.69 -22.82 -6.41
C LYS A 65 -14.21 -23.15 -6.10
N ILE A 66 -13.33 -23.05 -7.09
CA ILE A 66 -11.88 -23.23 -6.88
C ILE A 66 -11.33 -22.21 -5.89
N VAL A 67 -11.71 -20.93 -6.02
CA VAL A 67 -11.27 -19.87 -5.09
C VAL A 67 -11.79 -20.11 -3.67
N LEU A 68 -13.05 -20.50 -3.51
CA LEU A 68 -13.59 -20.80 -2.19
C LEU A 68 -12.92 -22.04 -1.57
N ASN A 69 -12.73 -23.09 -2.37
CA ASN A 69 -12.07 -24.31 -1.90
C ASN A 69 -10.60 -24.07 -1.53
N SER A 70 -9.90 -23.16 -2.20
CA SER A 70 -8.52 -22.81 -1.82
C SER A 70 -8.48 -22.05 -0.50
N LEU A 71 -9.45 -21.17 -0.23
CA LEU A 71 -9.61 -20.55 1.10
C LEU A 71 -9.92 -21.61 2.17
N ILE A 72 -10.82 -22.56 1.91
CA ILE A 72 -11.11 -23.65 2.84
C ILE A 72 -9.85 -24.48 3.12
N ALA A 73 -9.10 -24.87 2.09
CA ALA A 73 -7.87 -25.65 2.22
C ALA A 73 -6.82 -24.90 3.07
N GLU A 74 -6.66 -23.60 2.86
CA GLU A 74 -5.78 -22.75 3.67
C GLU A 74 -6.20 -22.74 5.15
N LYS A 75 -7.51 -22.60 5.44
CA LYS A 75 -8.01 -22.65 6.82
C LYS A 75 -7.75 -24.01 7.46
N LEU A 76 -7.93 -25.11 6.73
CA LEU A 76 -7.66 -26.47 7.21
C LEU A 76 -6.17 -26.67 7.52
N ALA A 77 -5.28 -26.26 6.63
CA ALA A 77 -3.83 -26.34 6.84
C ALA A 77 -3.40 -25.47 8.04
N ALA A 78 -3.95 -24.26 8.17
CA ALA A 78 -3.69 -23.39 9.31
C ALA A 78 -4.16 -23.98 10.65
N LEU A 79 -5.33 -24.65 10.67
CA LEU A 79 -5.84 -25.36 11.85
C LEU A 79 -4.91 -26.50 12.28
N GLU A 80 -4.40 -27.29 11.33
CA GLU A 80 -3.40 -28.31 11.63
C GLU A 80 -2.10 -27.71 12.13
N MET A 81 -1.62 -26.65 11.49
CA MET A 81 -0.38 -26.01 11.90
C MET A 81 -0.44 -25.46 13.32
N LYS A 82 -1.60 -24.92 13.73
CA LYS A 82 -1.83 -24.42 15.09
C LYS A 82 -1.74 -25.52 16.17
N LYS A 83 -1.89 -26.80 15.79
CA LYS A 83 -1.68 -27.92 16.72
C LYS A 83 -0.20 -28.21 16.95
N ASN A 84 0.68 -27.75 16.06
CA ASN A 84 2.12 -27.88 16.21
C ASN A 84 2.64 -26.75 17.09
N ASP A 85 3.60 -27.06 17.96
CA ASP A 85 4.35 -26.03 18.71
C ASP A 85 5.44 -25.46 17.80
N ASP A 86 5.06 -24.53 16.91
CA ASP A 86 5.98 -23.96 15.92
C ASP A 86 6.60 -22.64 16.40
N GLU A 87 7.93 -22.64 16.49
CA GLU A 87 8.71 -21.51 17.00
C GLU A 87 8.54 -20.23 16.16
N LEU A 88 8.34 -20.33 14.84
CA LEU A 88 8.17 -19.17 13.98
C LEU A 88 6.81 -18.51 14.22
N LEU A 89 5.74 -19.30 14.33
CA LEU A 89 4.41 -18.81 14.70
C LEU A 89 4.36 -18.23 16.13
N ALA A 90 5.20 -18.73 17.03
CA ALA A 90 5.29 -18.21 18.40
C ALA A 90 6.18 -16.95 18.52
N SER A 91 7.00 -16.65 17.51
CA SER A 91 8.06 -15.64 17.55
C SER A 91 7.54 -14.21 17.76
N SER A 92 8.36 -13.37 18.40
CA SER A 92 8.10 -11.94 18.52
C SER A 92 8.06 -11.22 17.17
N HIS A 93 8.81 -11.74 16.20
CA HIS A 93 8.83 -11.25 14.82
C HIS A 93 7.48 -11.42 14.15
N PHE A 94 6.91 -12.63 14.17
CA PHE A 94 5.59 -12.89 13.60
C PHE A 94 4.49 -12.08 14.29
N LYS A 95 4.55 -11.92 15.62
CA LYS A 95 3.64 -11.03 16.36
C LYS A 95 3.73 -9.58 15.89
N SER A 96 4.94 -9.08 15.62
CA SER A 96 5.15 -7.71 15.12
C SER A 96 4.65 -7.55 13.69
N PHE A 97 4.85 -8.57 12.84
CA PHE A 97 4.26 -8.62 11.50
C PHE A 97 2.73 -8.54 11.53
N LEU A 98 2.06 -9.36 12.36
CA LEU A 98 0.61 -9.32 12.50
C LEU A 98 0.12 -7.98 13.07
N LYS A 99 0.86 -7.39 14.02
CA LYS A 99 0.59 -6.02 14.50
C LYS A 99 0.65 -5.02 13.35
N GLY A 100 1.67 -5.08 12.49
CA GLY A 100 1.78 -4.22 11.32
C GLY A 100 0.59 -4.36 10.36
N ARG A 101 0.16 -5.61 10.07
CA ARG A 101 -1.03 -5.87 9.25
C ARG A 101 -2.32 -5.35 9.90
N LYS A 102 -2.46 -5.49 11.22
CA LYS A 102 -3.57 -4.92 12.00
C LYS A 102 -3.64 -3.40 11.81
N GLU A 103 -2.52 -2.73 12.08
CA GLU A 103 -2.44 -1.27 12.07
C GLU A 103 -2.62 -0.70 10.66
N GLN A 104 -2.09 -1.38 9.62
CA GLN A 104 -2.35 -1.02 8.23
C GLN A 104 -3.84 -1.12 7.88
N ALA A 105 -4.52 -2.20 8.29
CA ALA A 105 -5.95 -2.36 8.05
C ALA A 105 -6.78 -1.31 8.80
N MET A 106 -6.36 -0.94 10.02
CA MET A 106 -7.00 0.14 10.78
C MET A 106 -6.93 1.47 10.04
N ARG A 107 -5.77 1.84 9.50
CA ARG A 107 -5.62 3.08 8.70
C ARG A 107 -6.47 3.06 7.42
N GLN A 108 -6.62 1.90 6.78
CA GLN A 108 -7.51 1.75 5.61
C GLN A 108 -8.98 1.94 5.97
N VAL A 109 -9.44 1.35 7.07
CA VAL A 109 -10.81 1.53 7.57
C VAL A 109 -11.04 2.97 7.99
N PHE A 110 -10.09 3.57 8.70
CA PHE A 110 -10.15 4.98 9.08
C PHE A 110 -10.30 5.91 7.87
N TYR A 111 -9.45 5.74 6.84
CA TYR A 111 -9.55 6.50 5.61
C TYR A 111 -10.92 6.32 4.93
N HIS A 112 -11.39 5.07 4.84
CA HIS A 112 -12.66 4.76 4.20
C HIS A 112 -13.83 5.41 4.94
N ASP A 113 -13.97 5.15 6.22
CA ASP A 113 -15.14 5.54 7.01
C ASP A 113 -15.20 7.06 7.24
N GLU A 114 -14.07 7.70 7.55
CA GLU A 114 -14.02 9.12 7.90
C GLU A 114 -13.90 10.05 6.69
N PHE A 115 -13.32 9.59 5.58
CA PHE A 115 -13.02 10.45 4.43
C PHE A 115 -13.70 10.01 3.14
N TYR A 116 -13.72 8.72 2.81
CA TYR A 116 -14.33 8.26 1.58
C TYR A 116 -15.87 8.27 1.66
N ASP A 117 -16.44 7.62 2.67
CA ASP A 117 -17.90 7.52 2.86
C ASP A 117 -18.55 8.85 3.24
N ALA A 118 -17.78 9.77 3.81
CA ALA A 118 -18.23 11.12 4.14
C ALA A 118 -18.44 12.01 2.90
N VAL A 119 -17.87 11.65 1.74
CA VAL A 119 -17.94 12.46 0.53
C VAL A 119 -19.20 12.16 -0.28
N THR A 120 -19.96 13.22 -0.58
CA THR A 120 -21.07 13.17 -1.53
C THR A 120 -20.77 14.06 -2.74
N ILE A 121 -20.69 13.46 -3.93
CA ILE A 121 -20.49 14.20 -5.18
C ILE A 121 -21.86 14.55 -5.79
N PRO A 122 -22.18 15.85 -5.99
CA PRO A 122 -23.41 16.26 -6.64
C PRO A 122 -23.52 15.75 -8.08
N ASP A 123 -24.72 15.40 -8.53
CA ASP A 123 -24.97 14.95 -9.90
C ASP A 123 -24.57 15.99 -10.96
N THR A 124 -24.64 17.29 -10.62
CA THR A 124 -24.17 18.37 -11.50
C THR A 124 -22.66 18.30 -11.75
N GLU A 125 -21.88 17.94 -10.73
CA GLU A 125 -20.43 17.80 -10.85
C GLU A 125 -20.08 16.57 -11.70
N VAL A 126 -20.78 15.45 -11.47
CA VAL A 126 -20.63 14.25 -12.32
C VAL A 126 -20.95 14.59 -13.79
N GLN A 127 -22.04 15.32 -14.02
CA GLN A 127 -22.46 15.74 -15.36
C GLN A 127 -21.41 16.63 -16.03
N ASP A 128 -20.78 17.56 -15.30
CA ASP A 128 -19.72 18.45 -15.82
C ASP A 128 -18.48 17.68 -16.28
N HIS A 129 -18.18 16.54 -15.65
CA HIS A 129 -17.04 15.68 -15.99
C HIS A 129 -17.38 14.53 -16.95
N PHE A 130 -18.66 14.20 -17.12
CA PHE A 130 -19.12 13.03 -17.86
C PHE A 130 -18.61 12.97 -19.31
N ALA A 131 -18.67 14.09 -20.03
CA ALA A 131 -18.18 14.17 -21.41
C ALA A 131 -16.65 13.98 -21.46
N MET A 132 -15.93 14.64 -20.55
CA MET A 132 -14.47 14.61 -20.46
C MET A 132 -13.94 13.21 -20.13
N ALA A 133 -14.70 12.41 -19.39
CA ALA A 133 -14.34 11.03 -19.06
C ALA A 133 -14.24 10.10 -20.28
N GLY A 134 -14.81 10.49 -21.42
CA GLY A 134 -14.64 9.79 -22.70
C GLY A 134 -13.38 10.19 -23.48
N ARG A 135 -12.61 11.18 -23.01
CA ARG A 135 -11.49 11.76 -23.75
C ARG A 135 -10.19 10.98 -23.54
N THR A 136 -9.50 10.73 -24.64
CA THR A 136 -8.08 10.32 -24.69
C THR A 136 -7.28 11.43 -25.36
N ILE A 137 -6.27 11.95 -24.68
CA ILE A 137 -5.40 13.04 -25.17
C ILE A 137 -4.08 12.42 -25.62
N GLN A 138 -3.64 12.79 -26.82
CA GLN A 138 -2.32 12.49 -27.36
C GLN A 138 -1.38 13.65 -27.04
N VAL A 139 -0.26 13.37 -26.40
CA VAL A 139 0.78 14.38 -26.12
C VAL A 139 2.13 13.95 -26.67
N ASN A 140 2.90 14.93 -27.16
CA ASN A 140 4.35 14.84 -27.29
C ASN A 140 4.96 15.32 -25.98
N TYR A 141 6.02 14.70 -25.48
CA TYR A 141 6.58 15.10 -24.18
C TYR A 141 8.11 15.06 -24.15
N LEU A 142 8.68 15.95 -23.34
CA LEU A 142 10.12 16.01 -23.06
C LEU A 142 10.38 16.06 -21.57
N ASN A 143 11.38 15.30 -21.12
CA ASN A 143 11.95 15.45 -19.79
C ASN A 143 13.25 16.26 -19.89
N LEU A 144 13.31 17.39 -19.19
CA LEU A 144 14.34 18.40 -19.32
C LEU A 144 15.13 18.53 -18.01
N PRO A 145 16.45 18.71 -18.07
CA PRO A 145 17.29 18.65 -16.88
C PRO A 145 17.13 19.85 -15.95
N ASP A 146 16.79 21.03 -16.47
CA ASP A 146 16.79 22.27 -15.70
C ASP A 146 15.85 23.35 -16.26
N ILE A 147 15.58 24.36 -15.43
CA ILE A 147 14.68 25.47 -15.76
C ILE A 147 15.19 26.36 -16.90
N LYS A 148 16.52 26.48 -17.09
CA LYS A 148 17.09 27.32 -18.16
C LYS A 148 16.81 26.70 -19.53
N THR A 149 16.89 25.37 -19.61
CA THR A 149 16.54 24.63 -20.82
C THR A 149 15.05 24.79 -21.16
N ILE A 150 14.17 24.77 -20.15
CA ILE A 150 12.74 25.03 -20.33
C ILE A 150 12.48 26.43 -20.89
N GLN A 151 13.13 27.46 -20.33
CA GLN A 151 12.94 28.85 -20.78
C GLN A 151 13.22 28.98 -22.28
N LYS A 152 14.29 28.37 -22.78
CA LYS A 152 14.60 28.34 -24.22
C LYS A 152 13.52 27.65 -25.05
N ILE A 153 12.97 26.54 -24.55
CA ILE A 153 11.89 25.82 -25.23
C ILE A 153 10.61 26.64 -25.27
N LEU A 154 10.29 27.35 -24.18
CA LEU A 154 9.15 28.26 -24.12
C LEU A 154 9.32 29.44 -25.08
N GLU A 155 10.51 30.02 -25.19
CA GLU A 155 10.84 31.07 -26.17
C GLU A 155 10.64 30.57 -27.61
N LEU A 156 11.20 29.40 -27.95
CA LEU A 156 11.03 28.80 -29.29
C LEU A 156 9.56 28.49 -29.60
N SER A 157 8.78 28.07 -28.62
CA SER A 157 7.36 27.82 -28.81
C SER A 157 6.55 29.10 -29.04
N GLN A 158 6.92 30.22 -28.42
CA GLN A 158 6.32 31.53 -28.72
C GLN A 158 6.56 31.94 -30.18
N ASP A 159 7.69 31.51 -30.76
CA ASP A 159 8.01 31.69 -32.18
C ASP A 159 7.34 30.63 -33.10
N ASN A 160 6.33 29.91 -32.59
CA ASN A 160 5.59 28.83 -33.27
C ASN A 160 6.46 27.64 -33.71
N VAL A 161 7.59 27.39 -33.04
CA VAL A 161 8.37 26.17 -33.25
C VAL A 161 7.75 25.03 -32.43
N SER A 162 7.30 23.96 -33.11
CA SER A 162 6.72 22.78 -32.46
C SER A 162 7.74 22.03 -31.59
N LEU A 163 7.25 21.29 -30.58
CA LEU A 163 8.10 20.48 -29.71
C LEU A 163 8.82 19.37 -30.51
N ASP A 164 8.17 18.83 -31.54
CA ASP A 164 8.77 17.86 -32.48
C ASP A 164 9.98 18.44 -33.23
N SER A 165 9.86 19.68 -33.71
CA SER A 165 10.97 20.38 -34.38
C SER A 165 12.14 20.65 -33.44
N ILE A 166 11.83 21.06 -32.19
CA ILE A 166 12.83 21.25 -31.15
C ILE A 166 13.52 19.92 -30.83
N PHE A 167 12.75 18.84 -30.70
CA PHE A 167 13.29 17.52 -30.39
C PHE A 167 14.26 17.04 -31.47
N LYS A 168 13.85 17.08 -32.74
CA LYS A 168 14.67 16.66 -33.89
C LYS A 168 15.95 17.47 -34.06
N SER A 169 15.99 18.70 -33.53
CA SER A 169 17.21 19.52 -33.53
C SER A 169 18.21 19.11 -32.46
N LEU A 170 17.76 18.49 -31.37
CA LEU A 170 18.57 18.24 -30.18
C LEU A 170 18.89 16.76 -30.00
N TRP A 171 18.03 15.87 -30.51
CA TRP A 171 18.12 14.43 -30.34
C TRP A 171 17.78 13.72 -31.65
N GLU A 172 18.29 12.49 -31.78
CA GLU A 172 17.95 11.60 -32.88
C GLU A 172 16.63 10.84 -32.59
N GLY A 173 15.84 10.59 -33.63
CA GLY A 173 14.58 9.86 -33.56
C GLY A 173 13.34 10.75 -33.54
N ASP A 174 12.20 10.13 -33.24
CA ASP A 174 10.91 10.81 -33.12
C ASP A 174 10.66 11.30 -31.69
N VAL A 175 9.95 12.41 -31.56
CA VAL A 175 9.56 12.92 -30.24
C VAL A 175 8.75 11.87 -29.47
N PRO A 176 9.07 11.60 -28.18
CA PRO A 176 8.30 10.67 -27.38
C PRO A 176 6.83 11.08 -27.31
N THR A 177 5.93 10.10 -27.50
CA THR A 177 4.49 10.29 -27.50
C THR A 177 3.81 9.46 -26.42
N ARG A 178 2.67 9.93 -25.91
CA ARG A 178 1.85 9.19 -24.93
C ARG A 178 0.37 9.50 -25.10
N GLU A 179 -0.46 8.46 -24.95
CA GLU A 179 -1.90 8.60 -24.75
C GLU A 179 -2.21 8.72 -23.25
N ILE A 180 -3.02 9.71 -22.89
CA ILE A 180 -3.48 9.94 -21.52
C ILE A 180 -5.01 9.97 -21.52
N ARG A 181 -5.64 9.11 -20.74
CA ARG A 181 -7.10 9.02 -20.57
C ARG A 181 -7.51 9.68 -19.27
N TRP A 182 -8.77 10.11 -19.21
CA TRP A 182 -9.29 10.80 -18.01
C TRP A 182 -9.18 9.97 -16.73
N PHE A 183 -9.28 8.64 -16.84
CA PHE A 183 -9.17 7.72 -15.71
C PHE A 183 -7.73 7.29 -15.38
N ASP A 184 -6.73 7.67 -16.18
CA ASP A 184 -5.34 7.33 -15.89
C ASP A 184 -4.87 8.07 -14.62
N ARG A 185 -3.91 7.46 -13.91
CA ARG A 185 -3.38 7.93 -12.62
C ARG A 185 -2.22 8.90 -12.80
N GLU A 186 -2.47 10.00 -13.53
CA GLU A 186 -1.51 11.10 -13.61
C GLU A 186 -1.56 11.99 -12.37
N PRO A 187 -0.47 12.69 -12.01
CA PRO A 187 -0.51 13.74 -11.00
C PRO A 187 -1.64 14.74 -11.25
N GLU A 188 -2.33 15.16 -10.18
CA GLU A 188 -3.54 16.00 -10.30
C GLU A 188 -3.29 17.30 -11.07
N VAL A 189 -2.11 17.91 -10.88
CA VAL A 189 -1.70 19.13 -11.59
C VAL A 189 -1.58 18.91 -13.11
N ILE A 190 -1.14 17.73 -13.55
CA ILE A 190 -1.07 17.36 -14.97
C ILE A 190 -2.48 17.09 -15.49
N HIS A 191 -3.25 16.30 -14.75
CA HIS A 191 -4.63 15.95 -15.13
C HIS A 191 -5.49 17.19 -15.31
N ALA A 192 -5.43 18.14 -14.36
CA ALA A 192 -6.20 19.39 -14.41
C ALA A 192 -5.84 20.28 -15.62
N GLN A 193 -4.57 20.31 -16.04
CA GLN A 193 -4.17 21.08 -17.23
C GLN A 193 -4.55 20.41 -18.55
N LEU A 194 -4.61 19.07 -18.58
CA LEU A 194 -4.97 18.32 -19.78
C LEU A 194 -6.50 18.21 -19.96
N PHE A 195 -7.25 17.91 -18.91
CA PHE A 195 -8.68 17.63 -18.97
C PHE A 195 -9.55 18.84 -18.65
N GLN A 196 -9.35 19.93 -19.39
CA GLN A 196 -10.09 21.18 -19.27
C GLN A 196 -10.92 21.48 -20.54
N LYS A 197 -11.93 22.35 -20.40
CA LYS A 197 -12.85 22.68 -21.50
C LYS A 197 -12.15 23.35 -22.69
N GLU A 198 -11.11 24.16 -22.44
CA GLU A 198 -10.44 24.99 -23.45
C GLU A 198 -9.04 24.48 -23.87
N LEU A 199 -8.85 23.15 -23.94
CA LEU A 199 -7.60 22.58 -24.44
C LEU A 199 -7.41 22.85 -25.95
N LYS A 200 -6.22 23.27 -26.37
CA LYS A 200 -5.89 23.54 -27.79
C LYS A 200 -4.82 22.58 -28.32
N LYS A 201 -4.93 22.19 -29.59
CA LYS A 201 -3.83 21.50 -30.29
C LYS A 201 -2.63 22.44 -30.42
N GLY A 202 -1.43 21.92 -30.20
CA GLY A 202 -0.17 22.67 -30.12
C GLY A 202 0.05 23.40 -28.79
N GLN A 203 -0.88 23.29 -27.83
CA GLN A 203 -0.71 23.92 -26.52
C GLN A 203 0.40 23.22 -25.75
N LEU A 204 1.34 24.00 -25.23
CA LEU A 204 2.30 23.54 -24.22
C LEU A 204 1.66 23.50 -22.83
N VAL A 205 1.96 22.43 -22.11
CA VAL A 205 1.44 22.07 -20.80
C VAL A 205 2.64 21.75 -19.89
N GLY A 206 2.67 22.33 -18.70
CA GLY A 206 3.86 22.36 -17.83
C GLY A 206 4.61 23.71 -17.85
N PRO A 207 5.86 23.76 -17.37
CA PRO A 207 6.67 22.64 -16.90
C PRO A 207 6.19 22.05 -15.57
N PHE A 208 6.26 20.73 -15.44
CA PHE A 208 6.01 20.01 -14.18
C PHE A 208 7.31 19.50 -13.61
N LYS A 209 7.61 19.87 -12.38
CA LYS A 209 8.78 19.35 -11.68
C LYS A 209 8.58 17.87 -11.37
N THR A 210 9.57 17.04 -11.70
CA THR A 210 9.58 15.61 -11.39
C THR A 210 10.26 15.35 -10.04
N GLU A 211 10.12 14.12 -9.52
CA GLU A 211 10.79 13.69 -8.29
C GLU A 211 12.33 13.68 -8.42
N ASP A 212 12.84 13.50 -9.65
CA ASP A 212 14.28 13.50 -9.95
C ASP A 212 14.85 14.92 -10.15
N ASN A 213 14.10 15.96 -9.75
CA ASN A 213 14.47 17.37 -9.91
C ASN A 213 14.68 17.77 -11.39
N THR A 214 14.12 16.99 -12.32
CA THR A 214 13.98 17.33 -13.74
C THR A 214 12.61 17.94 -14.00
N TYR A 215 12.31 18.27 -15.24
CA TYR A 215 11.07 18.93 -15.61
C TYR A 215 10.42 18.30 -16.84
N LEU A 216 9.14 17.94 -16.71
CA LEU A 216 8.31 17.44 -17.79
C LEU A 216 7.58 18.61 -18.47
N ILE A 217 7.68 18.69 -19.80
CA ILE A 217 6.82 19.52 -20.63
C ILE A 217 6.09 18.65 -21.65
N MET A 218 4.84 19.01 -21.94
CA MET A 218 4.00 18.30 -22.90
C MET A 218 3.44 19.27 -23.94
N GLU A 219 3.38 18.86 -25.20
CA GLU A 219 2.63 19.53 -26.26
C GLU A 219 1.42 18.66 -26.61
N VAL A 220 0.23 19.28 -26.66
CA VAL A 220 -1.00 18.59 -27.03
C VAL A 220 -1.02 18.37 -28.54
N ASP A 221 -0.85 17.14 -29.00
CA ASP A 221 -0.98 16.82 -30.44
C ASP A 221 -2.45 16.65 -30.85
N GLY A 222 -3.32 16.20 -29.94
CA GLY A 222 -4.74 16.09 -30.23
C GLY A 222 -5.48 15.28 -29.18
N TRP A 223 -6.75 14.97 -29.45
CA TRP A 223 -7.55 14.11 -28.59
C TRP A 223 -8.67 13.43 -29.37
N ILE A 224 -9.18 12.35 -28.79
CA ILE A 224 -10.33 11.60 -29.28
C ILE A 224 -11.38 11.55 -28.17
N ASP A 225 -12.61 11.97 -28.46
CA ASP A 225 -13.74 11.86 -27.55
C ASP A 225 -14.58 10.63 -27.89
N ARG A 226 -14.65 9.66 -26.97
CA ARG A 226 -15.43 8.43 -27.13
C ARG A 226 -16.79 8.58 -26.42
N PRO A 227 -17.91 8.65 -27.15
CA PRO A 227 -19.23 8.75 -26.53
C PRO A 227 -19.63 7.43 -25.84
N ALA A 228 -20.41 7.52 -24.76
CA ALA A 228 -21.08 6.36 -24.16
C ALA A 228 -22.39 6.08 -24.90
N LEU A 229 -22.38 5.08 -25.78
CA LEU A 229 -23.46 4.84 -26.74
C LEU A 229 -24.67 4.13 -26.13
N THR A 230 -24.45 3.12 -25.28
CA THR A 230 -25.54 2.36 -24.67
C THR A 230 -25.91 2.91 -23.30
N GLY A 231 -27.15 2.67 -22.85
CA GLY A 231 -27.57 3.04 -21.49
C GLY A 231 -26.73 2.36 -20.39
N LYS A 232 -26.19 1.17 -20.67
CA LYS A 232 -25.24 0.49 -19.77
C LYS A 232 -23.91 1.24 -19.69
N ASP A 233 -23.35 1.66 -20.83
CA ASP A 233 -22.09 2.40 -20.87
C ASP A 233 -22.24 3.78 -20.22
N GLN A 234 -23.39 4.42 -20.40
CA GLN A 234 -23.69 5.71 -19.75
C GLN A 234 -23.74 5.55 -18.23
N LYS A 235 -24.45 4.54 -17.73
CA LYS A 235 -24.51 4.27 -16.29
C LYS A 235 -23.14 3.90 -15.72
N LEU A 236 -22.36 3.10 -16.43
CA LEU A 236 -21.01 2.73 -16.01
C LEU A 236 -20.12 3.98 -15.92
N ARG A 237 -20.03 4.76 -17.00
CA ARG A 237 -19.24 6.00 -17.01
C ARG A 237 -19.67 6.96 -15.91
N TRP A 238 -20.98 7.11 -15.69
CA TRP A 238 -21.51 7.96 -14.63
C TRP A 238 -20.99 7.53 -13.25
N ASN A 239 -21.04 6.23 -12.96
CA ASN A 239 -20.55 5.68 -11.70
C ASN A 239 -19.03 5.84 -11.58
N ASP A 240 -18.27 5.52 -12.62
CA ASP A 240 -16.81 5.63 -12.62
C ASP A 240 -16.35 7.08 -12.43
N VAL A 241 -17.04 8.04 -13.06
CA VAL A 241 -16.79 9.48 -12.86
C VAL A 241 -17.04 9.86 -11.41
N ARG A 242 -18.18 9.46 -10.86
CA ARG A 242 -18.52 9.74 -9.46
C ARG A 242 -17.47 9.15 -8.53
N GLU A 243 -17.09 7.88 -8.72
CA GLU A 243 -16.07 7.19 -7.91
C GLU A 243 -14.73 7.93 -7.95
N ARG A 244 -14.23 8.30 -9.14
CA ARG A 244 -12.97 9.06 -9.25
C ARG A 244 -13.05 10.41 -8.53
N LEU A 245 -14.17 11.13 -8.66
CA LEU A 245 -14.37 12.41 -7.98
C LEU A 245 -14.43 12.21 -6.45
N THR A 246 -15.12 11.17 -5.98
CA THR A 246 -15.14 10.79 -4.56
C THR A 246 -13.74 10.51 -4.05
N GLU A 247 -12.96 9.66 -4.72
CA GLU A 247 -11.58 9.33 -4.35
C GLU A 247 -10.69 10.59 -4.29
N LYS A 248 -10.81 11.47 -5.29
CA LYS A 248 -10.04 12.71 -5.36
C LYS A 248 -10.35 13.62 -4.17
N THR A 249 -11.64 13.84 -3.90
CA THR A 249 -12.08 14.72 -2.81
C THR A 249 -11.74 14.14 -1.44
N ALA A 250 -12.00 12.85 -1.23
CA ALA A 250 -11.65 12.15 0.01
C ALA A 250 -10.15 12.22 0.29
N ARG A 251 -9.31 11.99 -0.73
CA ARG A 251 -7.86 12.11 -0.60
C ARG A 251 -7.44 13.54 -0.24
N SER A 252 -8.08 14.55 -0.82
CA SER A 252 -7.78 15.95 -0.50
C SER A 252 -8.08 16.24 0.97
N HIS A 253 -9.26 15.87 1.47
CA HIS A 253 -9.63 16.05 2.87
C HIS A 253 -8.73 15.26 3.82
N TYR A 254 -8.36 14.03 3.45
CA TYR A 254 -7.44 13.22 4.24
C TYR A 254 -6.05 13.86 4.35
N MET A 255 -5.51 14.41 3.26
CA MET A 255 -4.21 15.09 3.29
C MET A 255 -4.25 16.35 4.15
N GLU A 256 -5.35 17.12 4.10
CA GLU A 256 -5.55 18.28 4.98
C GLU A 256 -5.65 17.86 6.46
N TYR A 257 -6.36 16.77 6.75
CA TYR A 257 -6.41 16.21 8.10
C TYR A 257 -5.02 15.78 8.59
N VAL A 258 -4.26 15.06 7.76
CA VAL A 258 -2.90 14.62 8.13
C VAL A 258 -1.97 15.83 8.30
N GLU A 259 -2.07 16.86 7.47
CA GLU A 259 -1.30 18.09 7.64
C GLU A 259 -1.59 18.74 9.00
N ASN A 260 -2.87 18.83 9.38
CA ASN A 260 -3.28 19.37 10.67
C ASN A 260 -2.85 18.48 11.85
N LEU A 261 -2.97 17.16 11.72
CA LEU A 261 -2.53 16.18 12.73
C LEU A 261 -1.03 16.30 12.99
N MET A 262 -0.24 16.49 11.93
CA MET A 262 1.20 16.62 12.02
C MET A 262 1.66 18.05 12.33
N ALA A 263 0.74 19.03 12.37
CA ALA A 263 1.08 20.43 12.56
C ALA A 263 1.72 20.66 13.93
N GLY A 264 2.95 21.21 13.92
CA GLY A 264 3.70 21.47 15.14
C GLY A 264 4.57 20.29 15.61
N ASN A 265 4.41 19.09 15.02
CA ASN A 265 5.30 17.97 15.30
C ASN A 265 6.71 18.27 14.79
N LYS A 266 7.73 17.89 15.57
CA LYS A 266 9.13 18.16 15.26
C LYS A 266 9.97 16.91 15.41
N MET A 267 10.69 16.57 14.33
CA MET A 267 11.73 15.55 14.33
C MET A 267 13.10 16.21 14.17
N GLU A 268 14.01 15.98 15.10
CA GLU A 268 15.39 16.48 15.04
C GLU A 268 16.35 15.29 14.98
N LEU A 269 17.01 15.10 13.84
CA LEU A 269 17.99 14.04 13.66
C LEU A 269 19.27 14.38 14.43
N ASN A 270 19.88 13.38 15.06
CA ASN A 270 21.25 13.48 15.55
C ASN A 270 22.20 13.27 14.36
N PRO A 271 22.90 14.31 13.86
CA PRO A 271 23.66 14.21 12.61
C PRO A 271 24.76 13.14 12.69
N ASP A 272 25.50 13.08 13.80
CA ASP A 272 26.64 12.16 13.95
C ASP A 272 26.19 10.69 13.94
N VAL A 273 25.07 10.41 14.63
CA VAL A 273 24.50 9.06 14.72
C VAL A 273 23.74 8.69 13.45
N PHE A 274 22.97 9.63 12.90
CA PHE A 274 22.15 9.41 11.72
C PHE A 274 22.98 9.13 10.47
N ASP A 275 24.08 9.85 10.24
CA ASP A 275 24.92 9.62 9.06
C ASP A 275 25.59 8.25 9.09
N THR A 276 26.05 7.83 10.27
CA THR A 276 26.59 6.48 10.50
C THR A 276 25.51 5.42 10.29
N TYR A 277 24.34 5.60 10.90
CA TYR A 277 23.18 4.71 10.73
C TYR A 277 22.78 4.61 9.24
N ALA A 278 22.64 5.74 8.54
CA ALA A 278 22.23 5.81 7.15
C ALA A 278 23.20 5.09 6.22
N THR A 279 24.50 5.21 6.46
CA THR A 279 25.54 4.53 5.67
C THR A 279 25.43 3.01 5.82
N LEU A 280 25.26 2.52 7.04
CA LEU A 280 25.12 1.09 7.32
C LEU A 280 23.80 0.53 6.77
N VAL A 281 22.71 1.30 6.88
CA VAL A 281 21.41 0.92 6.35
C VAL A 281 21.40 0.95 4.81
N ALA A 282 22.18 1.84 4.17
CA ALA A 282 22.30 1.90 2.72
C ALA A 282 22.80 0.57 2.13
N ASP A 283 23.75 -0.10 2.79
CA ASP A 283 24.27 -1.40 2.34
C ASP A 283 23.21 -2.51 2.38
N TYR A 284 22.21 -2.41 3.25
CA TYR A 284 21.09 -3.35 3.31
C TYR A 284 20.09 -3.15 2.17
N TYR A 285 19.77 -1.89 1.86
CA TYR A 285 18.71 -1.53 0.90
C TYR A 285 19.22 -1.35 -0.54
N ILE A 286 20.48 -0.95 -0.73
CA ILE A 286 21.12 -0.78 -2.03
C ILE A 286 21.98 -2.00 -2.31
N LYS A 287 21.34 -3.08 -2.74
CA LYS A 287 22.01 -4.30 -3.21
C LYS A 287 22.47 -4.16 -4.67
N ASP A 288 23.46 -4.95 -5.08
CA ASP A 288 23.88 -5.03 -6.49
C ASP A 288 22.76 -5.61 -7.38
N ASP A 289 22.80 -5.33 -8.67
CA ASP A 289 21.67 -5.61 -9.59
C ASP A 289 21.30 -7.10 -9.69
N ASP A 290 22.26 -8.02 -9.52
CA ASP A 290 22.00 -9.47 -9.48
C ASP A 290 21.24 -9.88 -8.19
N GLU A 291 21.59 -9.29 -7.04
CA GLU A 291 20.87 -9.51 -5.78
C GLU A 291 19.50 -8.83 -5.78
N LYS A 292 19.30 -7.78 -6.58
CA LYS A 292 17.99 -7.14 -6.78
C LYS A 292 17.05 -8.02 -7.60
N GLU A 293 17.54 -8.76 -8.59
CA GLU A 293 16.72 -9.67 -9.39
C GLU A 293 16.23 -10.85 -8.56
N ASP A 294 17.10 -11.43 -7.73
CA ASP A 294 16.74 -12.46 -6.76
C ASP A 294 15.80 -11.92 -5.66
N ALA A 295 16.06 -10.70 -5.16
CA ALA A 295 15.18 -10.05 -4.18
C ALA A 295 13.83 -9.65 -4.79
N LEU A 296 13.74 -9.32 -6.08
CA LEU A 296 12.49 -9.01 -6.78
C LEU A 296 11.67 -10.27 -7.03
N ASN A 297 12.32 -11.38 -7.40
CA ASN A 297 11.67 -12.68 -7.52
C ASN A 297 11.18 -13.19 -6.14
N GLN A 298 11.98 -13.02 -5.08
CA GLN A 298 11.53 -13.24 -3.71
C GLN A 298 10.46 -12.22 -3.28
N ALA A 299 10.48 -10.97 -3.72
CA ALA A 299 9.48 -9.99 -3.32
C ALA A 299 8.12 -10.24 -3.98
N LEU A 300 8.12 -10.68 -5.24
CA LEU A 300 6.94 -10.98 -6.03
C LEU A 300 6.29 -12.33 -5.64
N TRP A 301 7.09 -13.31 -5.18
CA TRP A 301 6.60 -14.67 -4.87
C TRP A 301 6.70 -15.06 -3.38
N ASP A 302 7.58 -14.45 -2.59
CA ASP A 302 7.86 -14.80 -1.19
C ASP A 302 7.59 -13.69 -0.15
N GLN A 303 7.75 -12.39 -0.44
CA GLN A 303 7.65 -11.33 0.58
C GLN A 303 6.26 -10.76 0.83
N ILE A 304 5.21 -11.19 0.12
CA ILE A 304 3.85 -10.86 0.58
C ILE A 304 3.61 -11.49 1.97
N GLU A 305 4.33 -12.58 2.29
CA GLU A 305 4.08 -13.40 3.49
C GLU A 305 5.33 -13.83 4.28
N GLN A 306 6.56 -13.63 3.83
CA GLN A 306 7.73 -13.91 4.70
C GLN A 306 8.04 -12.68 5.56
N PRO A 307 7.86 -12.74 6.90
CA PRO A 307 8.30 -11.65 7.77
C PRO A 307 9.82 -11.65 7.65
N ASP A 308 10.41 -10.55 7.17
CA ASP A 308 11.83 -10.45 6.82
C ASP A 308 12.72 -11.01 7.94
N THR A 309 13.13 -12.28 7.83
CA THR A 309 13.94 -12.96 8.85
C THR A 309 15.41 -12.60 8.71
N LYS A 310 15.75 -11.79 7.70
CA LYS A 310 17.01 -11.07 7.66
C LYS A 310 16.88 -9.91 8.65
N ASN A 311 16.96 -10.27 9.94
CA ASN A 311 17.37 -9.35 10.98
C ASN A 311 18.51 -8.52 10.39
N PHE A 312 18.36 -7.19 10.42
CA PHE A 312 19.47 -6.28 10.26
C PHE A 312 20.59 -6.87 11.10
N LYS A 313 21.62 -7.45 10.47
CA LYS A 313 22.77 -7.97 11.22
C LYS A 313 23.37 -6.73 11.82
N VAL A 314 23.03 -6.47 13.07
CA VAL A 314 23.52 -5.32 13.83
C VAL A 314 25.01 -5.34 13.63
N ASN A 315 25.53 -4.37 12.88
CA ASN A 315 26.96 -4.21 12.77
C ASN A 315 27.45 -4.02 14.21
N PRO A 316 28.40 -4.83 14.72
CA PRO A 316 28.91 -4.69 16.08
C PRO A 316 29.47 -3.30 16.42
N GLU A 317 29.67 -2.44 15.41
CA GLU A 317 30.08 -1.04 15.56
C GLU A 317 28.93 -0.06 15.87
N LEU A 318 27.65 -0.48 15.79
CA LEU A 318 26.51 0.39 16.00
C LEU A 318 26.06 0.37 17.48
N ASP A 319 26.22 1.49 18.20
CA ASP A 319 25.65 1.65 19.54
C ASP A 319 24.12 1.79 19.44
N LEU A 320 23.41 0.69 19.70
CA LEU A 320 21.94 0.63 19.67
C LEU A 320 21.26 1.56 20.68
N THR A 321 21.98 2.02 21.70
CA THR A 321 21.47 2.94 22.71
C THR A 321 21.65 4.41 22.32
N ALA A 322 22.42 4.69 21.25
CA ALA A 322 22.62 6.03 20.76
C ALA A 322 21.30 6.65 20.28
N THR A 323 21.10 7.92 20.60
CA THR A 323 19.97 8.72 20.12
C THR A 323 20.08 8.93 18.62
N LEU A 324 19.15 8.36 17.86
CA LEU A 324 19.05 8.53 16.41
C LEU A 324 18.37 9.85 16.07
N PHE A 325 17.27 10.17 16.77
CA PHE A 325 16.55 11.43 16.64
C PHE A 325 15.76 11.75 17.90
N THR A 326 15.28 12.99 18.02
CA THR A 326 14.20 13.35 18.93
C THR A 326 12.92 13.59 18.14
N TYR A 327 11.78 13.25 18.73
CA TYR A 327 10.48 13.51 18.15
C TYR A 327 9.56 14.08 19.22
N ASN A 328 9.04 15.29 19.02
CA ASN A 328 8.22 16.03 20.00
C ASN A 328 8.88 16.14 21.39
N GLY A 329 10.21 16.23 21.43
CA GLY A 329 11.00 16.31 22.66
C GLY A 329 11.31 14.95 23.30
N GLU A 330 10.76 13.86 22.78
CA GLU A 330 11.09 12.50 23.22
C GLU A 330 12.30 11.94 22.46
N THR A 331 13.17 11.24 23.18
CA THR A 331 14.39 10.65 22.62
C THR A 331 14.09 9.30 21.99
N TRP A 332 14.49 9.12 20.73
CA TRP A 332 14.42 7.85 20.02
C TRP A 332 15.81 7.30 19.77
N THR A 333 16.12 6.18 20.43
CA THR A 333 17.35 5.44 20.17
C THR A 333 17.25 4.61 18.91
N ILE A 334 18.40 4.18 18.38
CA ILE A 334 18.45 3.22 17.27
C ILE A 334 17.63 1.97 17.58
N GLN A 335 17.75 1.41 18.80
CA GLN A 335 16.98 0.24 19.22
C GLN A 335 15.47 0.49 19.18
N ALA A 336 15.01 1.60 19.76
CA ALA A 336 13.59 1.95 19.81
C ALA A 336 13.00 2.13 18.41
N PHE A 337 13.76 2.78 17.52
CA PHE A 337 13.36 2.93 16.12
C PHE A 337 13.33 1.58 15.39
N ASN A 338 14.36 0.75 15.52
CA ASN A 338 14.38 -0.58 14.90
C ASN A 338 13.24 -1.47 15.40
N ASP A 339 12.85 -1.35 16.68
CA ASP A 339 11.69 -2.07 17.23
C ASP A 339 10.36 -1.57 16.64
N LEU A 340 10.22 -0.26 16.40
CA LEU A 340 9.08 0.29 15.68
C LEU A 340 8.97 -0.29 14.26
N LEU A 341 10.11 -0.38 13.56
CA LEU A 341 10.17 -0.88 12.18
C LEU A 341 9.73 -2.33 12.02
N LYS A 342 9.80 -3.16 13.07
CA LYS A 342 9.31 -4.55 13.04
C LYS A 342 7.81 -4.66 12.71
N SER A 343 7.03 -3.63 13.02
CA SER A 343 5.61 -3.54 12.66
C SER A 343 5.34 -2.53 11.54
N ARG A 344 6.32 -1.69 11.20
CA ARG A 344 6.19 -0.57 10.26
C ARG A 344 7.44 -0.44 9.41
N PRO A 345 7.63 -1.31 8.40
CA PRO A 345 8.80 -1.27 7.56
C PRO A 345 8.93 0.07 6.82
N LEU A 346 10.16 0.49 6.55
CA LEU A 346 10.43 1.71 5.77
C LEU A 346 9.88 1.58 4.35
N VAL A 347 9.23 2.62 3.87
CA VAL A 347 8.81 2.78 2.47
C VAL A 347 9.51 4.00 1.91
N PHE A 348 10.35 3.79 0.90
CA PHE A 348 11.08 4.87 0.25
C PHE A 348 10.24 5.49 -0.86
N ARG A 349 10.20 6.82 -0.90
CA ARG A 349 9.49 7.59 -1.94
C ARG A 349 10.13 7.36 -3.32
N LYS A 350 11.46 7.37 -3.39
CA LYS A 350 12.22 7.06 -4.60
C LYS A 350 12.54 5.56 -4.69
N ARG A 351 12.18 4.89 -5.80
CA ARG A 351 12.46 3.44 -5.98
C ARG A 351 13.92 3.13 -6.35
N LYS A 352 14.55 3.99 -7.16
CA LYS A 352 15.94 3.84 -7.60
C LYS A 352 16.74 5.01 -7.05
N MET A 353 17.69 4.75 -6.17
CA MET A 353 18.54 5.79 -5.59
C MET A 353 19.98 5.28 -5.48
N ASN A 354 20.94 6.19 -5.57
CA ASN A 354 22.34 5.88 -5.29
C ASN A 354 22.67 6.09 -3.80
N LYS A 355 23.85 5.63 -3.36
CA LYS A 355 24.30 5.76 -1.96
C LYS A 355 24.36 7.21 -1.46
N GLY A 356 24.65 8.18 -2.32
CA GLY A 356 24.67 9.60 -1.95
C GLY A 356 23.27 10.18 -1.73
N GLU A 357 22.25 9.67 -2.40
CA GLU A 357 20.86 10.07 -2.23
C GLU A 357 20.18 9.38 -1.03
N PHE A 358 20.70 8.22 -0.61
CA PHE A 358 20.09 7.37 0.40
C PHE A 358 19.79 8.07 1.73
N PRO A 359 20.71 8.85 2.36
CA PRO A 359 20.41 9.48 3.64
C PRO A 359 19.22 10.44 3.57
N SER A 360 19.08 11.17 2.45
CA SER A 360 17.95 12.08 2.24
C SER A 360 16.63 11.31 2.09
N GLN A 361 16.64 10.17 1.39
CA GLN A 361 15.47 9.30 1.24
C GLN A 361 15.12 8.59 2.55
N LEU A 362 16.11 8.15 3.32
CA LEU A 362 15.91 7.57 4.65
C LEU A 362 15.25 8.56 5.60
N ARG A 363 15.70 9.82 5.61
CA ARG A 363 15.06 10.88 6.41
C ARG A 363 13.58 11.05 6.07
N LEU A 364 13.22 11.01 4.79
CA LEU A 364 11.82 11.10 4.36
C LEU A 364 11.03 9.86 4.80
N ALA A 365 11.60 8.67 4.65
CA ALA A 365 10.97 7.42 5.08
C ALA A 365 10.77 7.36 6.61
N VAL A 366 11.70 7.90 7.41
CA VAL A 366 11.53 8.02 8.87
C VAL A 366 10.36 8.95 9.19
N ALA A 367 10.26 10.10 8.51
CA ALA A 367 9.13 11.01 8.69
C ALA A 367 7.78 10.34 8.31
N ASP A 368 7.77 9.54 7.24
CA ASP A 368 6.58 8.79 6.81
C ASP A 368 6.19 7.72 7.87
N VAL A 369 7.16 7.03 8.48
CA VAL A 369 6.90 6.08 9.59
C VAL A 369 6.30 6.79 10.81
N LEU A 370 6.80 7.98 11.17
CA LEU A 370 6.27 8.76 12.30
C LEU A 370 4.86 9.28 12.01
N MET A 371 4.58 9.73 10.79
CA MET A 371 3.23 10.11 10.37
C MET A 371 2.26 8.92 10.47
N ASP A 372 2.66 7.76 9.96
CA ASP A 372 1.88 6.52 10.06
C ASP A 372 1.63 6.11 11.52
N PHE A 373 2.60 6.37 12.40
CA PHE A 373 2.49 6.14 13.83
C PHE A 373 1.40 7.03 14.44
N GLU A 374 1.40 8.33 14.18
CA GLU A 374 0.38 9.27 14.69
C GLU A 374 -1.03 8.89 14.21
N ILE A 375 -1.20 8.67 12.89
CA ILE A 375 -2.50 8.26 12.33
C ILE A 375 -3.00 6.97 12.97
N THR A 376 -2.09 6.07 13.36
CA THR A 376 -2.51 4.84 14.04
C THR A 376 -2.94 5.07 15.48
N GLN A 377 -2.34 6.03 16.20
CA GLN A 377 -2.83 6.40 17.52
C GLN A 377 -4.28 6.88 17.42
N GLU A 378 -4.59 7.75 16.47
CA GLU A 378 -5.97 8.18 16.16
C GLU A 378 -6.90 6.99 15.90
N CYS A 379 -6.45 5.98 15.15
CA CYS A 379 -7.23 4.77 14.91
C CYS A 379 -7.50 3.94 16.18
N TYR A 380 -6.53 3.87 17.11
CA TYR A 380 -6.73 3.20 18.40
C TYR A 380 -7.69 3.97 19.29
N GLU A 381 -7.56 5.30 19.35
CA GLU A 381 -8.45 6.18 20.10
C GLU A 381 -9.90 6.10 19.60
N ALA A 382 -10.08 6.07 18.29
CA ALA A 382 -11.37 5.84 17.62
C ALA A 382 -11.91 4.41 17.84
N GLY A 383 -11.11 3.48 18.39
CA GLY A 383 -11.53 2.11 18.66
C GLY A 383 -11.69 1.23 17.43
N ILE A 384 -11.08 1.61 16.30
CA ILE A 384 -11.15 0.88 15.03
C ILE A 384 -10.56 -0.52 15.18
N ASP A 385 -9.61 -0.67 16.08
CA ASP A 385 -8.96 -1.93 16.40
C ASP A 385 -9.92 -3.02 16.91
N ARG A 386 -11.13 -2.64 17.35
CA ARG A 386 -12.22 -3.51 17.80
C ARG A 386 -13.22 -3.88 16.69
N ASN A 387 -13.08 -3.31 15.50
CA ASN A 387 -13.92 -3.65 14.34
C ASN A 387 -13.61 -5.09 13.89
N TRP A 388 -14.66 -5.86 13.62
CA TRP A 388 -14.54 -7.25 13.21
C TRP A 388 -13.76 -7.42 11.90
N THR A 389 -13.81 -6.41 11.01
CA THR A 389 -13.06 -6.43 9.75
C THR A 389 -11.55 -6.43 9.98
N ILE A 390 -11.09 -5.79 11.06
CA ILE A 390 -9.67 -5.75 11.46
C ILE A 390 -9.22 -7.13 11.94
N ALA A 391 -10.01 -7.75 12.84
CA ALA A 391 -9.73 -9.11 13.31
C ALA A 391 -9.73 -10.11 12.15
N SER A 392 -10.74 -10.06 11.28
CA SER A 392 -10.83 -10.91 10.08
C SER A 392 -9.62 -10.76 9.16
N ASN A 393 -9.12 -9.53 8.98
CA ASN A 393 -7.93 -9.28 8.18
C ASN A 393 -6.66 -9.87 8.82
N VAL A 394 -6.50 -9.73 10.14
CA VAL A 394 -5.36 -10.33 10.87
C VAL A 394 -5.41 -11.85 10.79
N ASP A 395 -6.58 -12.45 10.99
CA ASP A 395 -6.78 -13.91 10.88
C ASP A 395 -6.46 -14.42 9.48
N LEU A 396 -6.80 -13.67 8.43
CA LEU A 396 -6.45 -14.01 7.05
C LEU A 396 -4.93 -14.06 6.86
N TRP A 397 -4.18 -13.05 7.33
CA TRP A 397 -2.72 -13.05 7.24
C TRP A 397 -2.08 -14.15 8.08
N HIS A 398 -2.60 -14.39 9.28
CA HIS A 398 -2.14 -15.48 10.14
C HIS A 398 -2.32 -16.83 9.44
N ASP A 399 -3.51 -17.08 8.88
CA ASP A 399 -3.84 -18.37 8.27
C ASP A 399 -3.07 -18.64 6.99
N ALA A 400 -2.86 -17.62 6.16
CA ALA A 400 -2.02 -17.73 4.99
C ALA A 400 -0.59 -18.15 5.38
N TYR A 401 0.00 -17.46 6.37
CA TYR A 401 1.34 -17.79 6.87
C TYR A 401 1.40 -19.19 7.50
N ALA A 402 0.44 -19.54 8.35
CA ALA A 402 0.37 -20.85 8.99
C ALA A 402 0.17 -21.98 7.97
N SER A 403 -0.64 -21.76 6.93
CA SER A 403 -0.81 -22.70 5.82
C SER A 403 0.48 -22.88 5.03
N LYS A 404 1.20 -21.79 4.71
CA LYS A 404 2.51 -21.88 4.06
C LYS A 404 3.51 -22.64 4.92
N ARG A 405 3.53 -22.35 6.23
CA ARG A 405 4.38 -23.07 7.19
C ARG A 405 4.06 -24.56 7.27
N TYR A 406 2.77 -24.93 7.23
CA TYR A 406 2.34 -26.32 7.17
C TYR A 406 2.90 -27.03 5.93
N ILE A 407 2.81 -26.39 4.77
CA ILE A 407 3.38 -26.90 3.51
C ILE A 407 4.89 -27.07 3.66
N ASP A 408 5.60 -26.07 4.19
CA ASP A 408 7.06 -26.13 4.36
C ASP A 408 7.54 -27.23 5.33
N VAL A 409 6.77 -27.54 6.36
CA VAL A 409 7.09 -28.60 7.33
C VAL A 409 6.73 -29.99 6.81
N LYS A 410 5.71 -30.08 5.94
CA LYS A 410 5.20 -31.36 5.43
C LYS A 410 5.76 -31.77 4.07
N LYS A 411 6.32 -30.82 3.31
CA LYS A 411 6.93 -31.12 2.01
C LYS A 411 8.07 -32.14 2.21
N PRO A 412 8.21 -33.13 1.32
CA PRO A 412 9.25 -34.12 1.44
C PRO A 412 10.62 -33.49 1.20
N ASP A 413 11.64 -33.92 1.96
CA ASP A 413 13.02 -33.49 1.75
C ASP A 413 13.56 -34.20 0.49
N ARG A 414 13.56 -33.50 -0.65
CA ARG A 414 14.02 -34.01 -1.95
C ARG A 414 15.00 -33.02 -2.57
N ASP A 415 16.17 -33.51 -2.95
CA ASP A 415 17.14 -32.75 -3.76
C ASP A 415 16.59 -32.58 -5.20
N GLY A 416 16.05 -31.40 -5.51
CA GLY A 416 15.58 -31.05 -6.86
C GLY A 416 14.53 -29.94 -6.88
N VAL A 417 14.32 -29.32 -8.05
CA VAL A 417 13.21 -28.37 -8.25
C VAL A 417 11.91 -29.17 -8.36
N GLU A 418 11.07 -29.11 -7.33
CA GLU A 418 9.71 -29.67 -7.38
C GLU A 418 8.88 -28.87 -8.39
N SER A 419 8.30 -29.55 -9.37
CA SER A 419 7.32 -28.93 -10.26
C SER A 419 6.02 -28.62 -9.51
N GLU A 420 5.26 -27.61 -9.95
CA GLU A 420 3.93 -27.29 -9.39
C GLU A 420 3.01 -28.53 -9.35
N LYS A 421 3.13 -29.40 -10.36
CA LYS A 421 2.37 -30.65 -10.42
C LYS A 421 2.77 -31.64 -9.33
N GLU A 422 4.06 -31.81 -9.06
CA GLU A 422 4.54 -32.74 -8.02
C GLU A 422 4.10 -32.28 -6.62
N LEU A 423 4.16 -30.97 -6.37
CA LEU A 423 3.63 -30.37 -5.15
C LEU A 423 2.12 -30.63 -5.01
N LEU A 424 1.34 -30.40 -6.07
CA LEU A 424 -0.10 -30.65 -6.07
C LEU A 424 -0.44 -32.13 -5.85
N ASP A 425 0.25 -33.04 -6.55
CA ASP A 425 0.03 -34.49 -6.41
C ASP A 425 0.34 -34.98 -4.98
N PHE A 426 1.29 -34.34 -4.29
CA PHE A 426 1.59 -34.62 -2.89
C PHE A 426 0.56 -34.03 -1.93
N PHE A 427 0.18 -32.76 -2.09
CA PHE A 427 -0.67 -32.06 -1.12
C PHE A 427 -2.16 -32.32 -1.32
N ASN A 428 -2.65 -32.66 -2.53
CA ASN A 428 -4.06 -32.92 -2.76
C ASN A 428 -4.62 -34.03 -1.83
N PRO A 429 -4.01 -35.23 -1.71
CA PRO A 429 -4.47 -36.24 -0.77
C PRO A 429 -4.40 -35.81 0.70
N VAL A 430 -3.42 -34.95 1.06
CA VAL A 430 -3.29 -34.41 2.41
C VAL A 430 -4.49 -33.51 2.73
N ILE A 431 -4.84 -32.60 1.82
CA ILE A 431 -5.98 -31.70 1.98
C ILE A 431 -7.30 -32.48 1.98
N ASP A 432 -7.47 -33.47 1.10
CA ASP A 432 -8.67 -34.32 1.07
C ASP A 432 -8.86 -35.08 2.40
N SER A 433 -7.76 -35.56 2.99
CA SER A 433 -7.77 -36.19 4.32
C SER A 433 -8.22 -35.20 5.40
N LEU A 434 -7.71 -33.96 5.38
CA LEU A 434 -8.14 -32.91 6.30
C LEU A 434 -9.62 -32.55 6.12
N GLN A 435 -10.12 -32.48 4.89
CA GLN A 435 -11.54 -32.29 4.64
C GLN A 435 -12.38 -33.39 5.29
N GLY A 436 -11.92 -34.65 5.27
CA GLY A 436 -12.54 -35.74 6.02
C GLY A 436 -12.56 -35.49 7.53
N VAL A 437 -11.41 -35.12 8.11
CA VAL A 437 -11.24 -34.84 9.55
C VAL A 437 -12.14 -33.69 10.03
N TYR A 438 -12.33 -32.67 9.19
CA TYR A 438 -13.11 -31.47 9.52
C TYR A 438 -14.50 -31.44 8.90
N SER A 439 -14.96 -32.54 8.29
CA SER A 439 -16.22 -32.58 7.53
C SER A 439 -17.44 -32.10 8.33
N ASP A 440 -17.51 -32.42 9.63
CA ASP A 440 -18.58 -31.99 10.54
C ASP A 440 -18.50 -30.49 10.93
N LYS A 441 -17.45 -29.79 10.48
CA LYS A 441 -17.07 -28.43 10.89
C LYS A 441 -16.84 -27.49 9.69
N ILE A 442 -17.21 -27.90 8.48
CA ILE A 442 -17.13 -27.10 7.23
C ILE A 442 -18.52 -26.70 6.76
#